data_AF-A0A6C0E590-F1
#
_entry.id   AF-A0A6C0E590-F1
#
_cell.length_a   1.000
_cell.length_b   1.000
_cell.length_c   1.000
_cell.angle_alpha   90.00
_cell.angle_beta   90.00
_cell.angle_gamma   90.00
#
_symmetry.space_group_name_H-M   'P 1'
#
loop_
_entity.id
_entity.type
_entity.pdbx_description
1 polymer ?
#
loop_
_entity_poly.entity_id
_entity_poly.type
_entity_poly.pdbx_seq_one_letter_code
_entity_poly.pdbx_strand_id
1 'polypeptide(L)'
;MNKTYKKNRHGKKKTLKKRVGGVDLVKKCKSTYVTTSVKRKISEAKKIYDRDVKLARKNIKDKTNLKKSIKDIEDFYKFFINNKNLERHKKSETQLFCNPGCKGTFLEPGNKVSSEYLKQYNLNPANPNDKKFIHDMEKKRKTLFGNKKNILIDNFYENASKKYLDAIKKEGAVSLCSPIVDRPKI
;
A
#
# COMPACT_ATOMS: atom_id res chain seq x y z
N MET A 1 52.38 -14.30 -51.60
CA MET A 1 52.05 -15.37 -50.66
C MET A 1 51.05 -14.84 -49.64
N ASN A 2 49.84 -15.42 -49.63
CA ASN A 2 48.77 -15.14 -48.68
C ASN A 2 49.19 -15.48 -47.24
N LYS A 3 48.74 -14.67 -46.27
CA LYS A 3 48.14 -15.15 -45.01
C LYS A 3 47.46 -14.01 -44.24
N THR A 4 46.15 -13.95 -44.44
CA THR A 4 45.14 -13.33 -43.59
C THR A 4 45.23 -13.87 -42.16
N TYR A 5 45.22 -13.02 -41.12
CA TYR A 5 44.81 -13.45 -39.78
C TYR A 5 43.86 -12.45 -39.10
N LYS A 6 42.89 -13.05 -38.42
CA LYS A 6 41.56 -12.58 -38.09
C LYS A 6 41.51 -11.61 -36.90
N LYS A 7 40.55 -10.68 -36.96
CA LYS A 7 39.94 -10.01 -35.80
C LYS A 7 39.56 -11.02 -34.71
N ASN A 8 39.78 -10.68 -33.45
CA ASN A 8 38.83 -11.01 -32.38
C ASN A 8 38.87 -9.95 -31.27
N ARG A 9 37.96 -8.99 -31.36
CA ARG A 9 37.53 -8.12 -30.26
C ARG A 9 36.81 -9.00 -29.23
N HIS A 10 37.48 -9.38 -28.15
CA HIS A 10 36.78 -9.85 -26.95
C HIS A 10 36.35 -8.65 -26.10
N GLY A 11 35.40 -7.89 -26.62
CA GLY A 11 34.52 -7.11 -25.76
C GLY A 11 33.73 -8.12 -24.92
N LYS A 12 34.03 -8.22 -23.62
CA LYS A 12 33.18 -8.93 -22.66
C LYS A 12 31.77 -8.38 -22.82
N LYS A 13 30.90 -9.13 -23.51
CA LYS A 13 29.45 -8.93 -23.45
C LYS A 13 29.09 -9.08 -21.97
N LYS A 14 28.93 -7.95 -21.27
CA LYS A 14 28.14 -7.90 -20.05
C LYS A 14 26.77 -8.43 -20.44
N THR A 15 26.54 -9.71 -20.17
CA THR A 15 25.22 -10.32 -20.19
C THR A 15 24.38 -9.45 -19.27
N LEU A 16 23.50 -8.63 -19.86
CA LEU A 16 22.37 -8.05 -19.13
C LEU A 16 21.66 -9.24 -18.49
N LYS A 17 21.83 -9.43 -17.18
CA LYS A 17 20.95 -10.29 -16.41
C LYS A 17 19.54 -9.77 -16.65
N LYS A 18 18.78 -10.48 -17.48
CA LYS A 18 17.34 -10.25 -17.66
C LYS A 18 16.72 -10.24 -16.26
N ARG A 19 15.91 -9.21 -16.01
CA ARG A 19 15.22 -8.92 -14.75
C ARG A 19 14.34 -10.11 -14.32
N VAL A 20 14.89 -11.01 -13.51
CA VAL A 20 14.11 -12.00 -12.73
C VAL A 20 13.65 -11.39 -11.39
N GLY A 21 14.19 -10.24 -10.98
CA GLY A 21 14.00 -9.67 -9.64
C GLY A 21 12.61 -9.13 -9.29
N GLY A 22 11.70 -8.90 -10.25
CA GLY A 22 10.39 -8.28 -9.94
C GLY A 22 9.45 -9.16 -9.13
N VAL A 23 9.35 -10.45 -9.49
CA VAL A 23 8.46 -11.41 -8.82
C VAL A 23 9.00 -11.75 -7.43
N ASP A 24 10.31 -11.91 -7.29
CA ASP A 24 10.96 -12.21 -6.01
C ASP A 24 10.86 -11.04 -5.02
N LEU A 25 10.96 -9.79 -5.51
CA LEU A 25 10.80 -8.59 -4.68
C LEU A 25 9.37 -8.48 -4.11
N VAL A 26 8.34 -8.68 -4.94
CA VAL A 26 6.95 -8.63 -4.50
C VAL A 26 6.64 -9.77 -3.51
N LYS A 27 7.13 -10.98 -3.79
CA LYS A 27 6.97 -12.12 -2.88
C LYS A 27 7.63 -11.86 -1.53
N LYS A 28 8.85 -11.31 -1.52
CA LYS A 28 9.55 -10.91 -0.30
C LYS A 28 8.83 -9.80 0.45
N CYS A 29 8.31 -8.78 -0.24
CA CYS A 29 7.54 -7.71 0.38
C CYS A 29 6.29 -8.26 1.09
N LYS A 30 5.56 -9.18 0.45
CA LYS A 30 4.40 -9.85 1.06
C LYS A 30 4.78 -10.68 2.29
N SER A 31 5.88 -11.43 2.25
CA SER A 31 6.29 -12.26 3.39
C SER A 31 6.87 -11.44 4.54
N THR A 32 7.44 -10.26 4.28
CA THR A 32 8.08 -9.39 5.28
C THR A 32 7.18 -8.24 5.70
N TYR A 33 7.08 -7.19 4.87
CA TYR A 33 6.35 -5.96 5.17
C TYR A 33 4.88 -6.22 5.50
N VAL A 34 4.15 -6.95 4.64
CA VAL A 34 2.71 -7.18 4.85
C VAL A 34 2.46 -8.02 6.11
N THR A 35 3.24 -9.07 6.33
CA THR A 35 3.17 -9.89 7.56
C THR A 35 3.45 -9.05 8.81
N THR A 36 4.47 -8.19 8.76
CA THR A 36 4.84 -7.29 9.86
C THR A 36 3.75 -6.27 10.15
N SER A 37 3.17 -5.68 9.10
CA SER A 37 2.04 -4.75 9.18
C SER A 37 0.81 -5.39 9.83
N VAL A 38 0.48 -6.64 9.46
CA VAL A 38 -0.61 -7.41 10.09
C VAL A 38 -0.32 -7.65 11.58
N LYS A 39 0.89 -8.09 11.93
CA LYS A 39 1.27 -8.31 13.34
C LYS A 39 1.17 -7.03 14.16
N ARG A 40 1.65 -5.90 13.62
CA ARG A 40 1.54 -4.58 14.24
C ARG A 40 0.08 -4.19 14.47
N LYS A 41 -0.76 -4.36 13.44
CA LYS A 41 -2.20 -4.06 13.52
C LYS A 41 -2.92 -4.89 14.58
N ILE A 42 -2.62 -6.19 14.69
CA ILE A 42 -3.17 -7.06 15.74
C ILE A 42 -2.71 -6.59 17.13
N SER A 43 -1.42 -6.26 17.28
CA SER A 43 -0.86 -5.76 18.54
C SER A 43 -1.49 -4.44 18.97
N GLU A 44 -1.67 -3.48 18.05
CA GLU A 44 -2.34 -2.20 18.30
C GLU A 44 -3.80 -2.40 18.69
N ALA A 45 -4.54 -3.26 17.97
CA ALA A 45 -5.91 -3.60 18.32
C ALA A 45 -6.02 -4.19 19.72
N LYS A 46 -5.07 -5.04 20.12
CA LYS A 46 -5.04 -5.63 21.47
C LYS A 46 -4.79 -4.56 22.53
N LYS A 47 -3.87 -3.62 22.30
CA LYS A 47 -3.63 -2.48 23.21
C LYS A 47 -4.87 -1.60 23.39
N ILE A 48 -5.60 -1.34 22.30
CA ILE A 48 -6.86 -0.58 22.34
C ILE A 48 -7.90 -1.34 23.15
N TYR A 49 -8.09 -2.64 22.88
CA TYR A 49 -9.00 -3.49 23.64
C TYR A 49 -8.69 -3.46 25.15
N ASP A 50 -7.44 -3.68 25.54
CA ASP A 50 -7.04 -3.71 26.96
C ASP A 50 -7.27 -2.35 27.65
N ARG A 51 -6.96 -1.25 26.95
CA ARG A 51 -7.23 0.10 27.42
C ARG A 51 -8.73 0.35 27.61
N ASP A 52 -9.54 -0.01 26.63
CA ASP A 52 -10.97 0.30 26.63
C ASP A 52 -11.72 -0.55 27.67
N VAL A 53 -11.33 -1.83 27.85
CA VAL A 53 -11.82 -2.67 28.95
C VAL A 53 -11.45 -2.08 30.32
N LYS A 54 -10.21 -1.60 30.48
CA LYS A 54 -9.78 -0.94 31.72
C LYS A 54 -10.60 0.31 32.00
N LEU A 55 -10.86 1.13 30.99
CA LEU A 55 -11.69 2.33 31.12
C LEU A 55 -13.14 1.99 31.46
N ALA A 56 -13.74 0.99 30.81
CA ALA A 56 -15.09 0.53 31.10
C ALA A 56 -15.22 0.09 32.57
N ARG A 57 -14.28 -0.73 33.06
CA ARG A 57 -14.24 -1.18 34.47
C ARG A 57 -14.06 -0.02 35.47
N LYS A 58 -13.34 1.04 35.09
CA LYS A 58 -13.13 2.22 35.95
C LYS A 58 -14.37 3.11 36.01
N ASN A 59 -15.06 3.29 34.89
CA ASN A 59 -16.06 4.35 34.74
C ASN A 59 -17.50 3.86 34.84
N ILE A 60 -17.78 2.57 34.62
CA ILE A 60 -19.14 2.00 34.66
C ILE A 60 -19.36 1.26 35.97
N LYS A 61 -20.20 1.83 36.84
CA LYS A 61 -20.52 1.26 38.16
C LYS A 61 -21.61 0.19 38.10
N ASP A 62 -22.57 0.34 37.19
CA ASP A 62 -23.65 -0.64 37.02
C ASP A 62 -23.13 -1.93 36.38
N LYS A 63 -23.39 -3.06 37.04
CA LYS A 63 -22.84 -4.38 36.65
C LYS A 63 -23.38 -4.86 35.31
N THR A 64 -24.65 -4.58 35.01
CA THR A 64 -25.31 -5.00 33.77
C THR A 64 -24.73 -4.22 32.57
N ASN A 65 -24.62 -2.91 32.72
CA ASN A 65 -24.03 -2.01 31.73
C ASN A 65 -22.53 -2.30 31.53
N LEU A 66 -21.80 -2.61 32.60
CA LEU A 66 -20.39 -3.01 32.50
C LEU A 66 -20.25 -4.30 31.68
N LYS A 67 -21.07 -5.31 31.97
CA LYS A 67 -21.05 -6.58 31.23
C LYS A 67 -21.36 -6.36 29.74
N LYS A 68 -22.36 -5.52 29.44
CA LYS A 68 -22.71 -5.16 28.06
C LYS A 68 -21.56 -4.44 27.36
N SER A 69 -20.99 -3.41 27.99
CA SER A 69 -19.89 -2.63 27.41
C SER A 69 -18.64 -3.48 27.14
N ILE A 70 -18.25 -4.36 28.07
CA ILE A 70 -17.13 -5.28 27.84
C ILE A 70 -17.40 -6.21 26.66
N LYS A 71 -18.63 -6.72 26.53
CA LYS A 71 -19.02 -7.57 25.40
C LYS A 71 -18.93 -6.80 24.07
N ASP A 72 -19.43 -5.58 24.01
CA ASP A 72 -19.38 -4.76 22.80
C ASP A 72 -17.92 -4.47 22.38
N ILE A 73 -17.04 -4.19 23.35
CA ILE A 73 -15.59 -4.02 23.11
C ILE A 73 -14.95 -5.32 22.58
N GLU A 74 -15.32 -6.46 23.15
CA GLU A 74 -14.83 -7.78 22.72
C GLU A 74 -15.31 -8.14 21.31
N ASP A 75 -16.58 -7.90 21.00
CA ASP A 75 -17.17 -8.15 19.69
C ASP A 75 -16.53 -7.27 18.62
N PHE A 76 -16.27 -5.99 18.93
CA PHE A 76 -15.52 -5.10 18.04
C PHE A 76 -14.08 -5.57 17.82
N TYR A 77 -13.38 -5.98 18.88
CA TYR A 77 -12.03 -6.53 18.77
C TYR A 77 -12.00 -7.77 17.88
N LYS A 78 -12.87 -8.76 18.14
CA LYS A 78 -13.00 -10.00 17.35
C LYS A 78 -13.34 -9.71 15.89
N PHE A 79 -14.25 -8.77 15.65
CA PHE A 79 -14.56 -8.30 14.29
C PHE A 79 -13.29 -7.76 13.61
N PHE A 80 -12.53 -6.91 14.29
CA PHE A 80 -11.34 -6.28 13.72
C PHE A 80 -10.23 -7.29 13.37
N ILE A 81 -9.96 -8.24 14.27
CA ILE A 81 -8.89 -9.25 14.08
C ILE A 81 -9.34 -10.49 13.32
N ASN A 82 -10.59 -10.54 12.84
CA ASN A 82 -11.09 -11.69 12.10
C ASN A 82 -10.32 -11.89 10.78
N ASN A 83 -10.21 -13.14 10.33
CA ASN A 83 -9.45 -13.51 9.13
C ASN A 83 -9.86 -12.73 7.88
N LYS A 84 -11.16 -12.51 7.64
CA LYS A 84 -11.65 -11.75 6.47
C LYS A 84 -11.16 -10.30 6.49
N ASN A 85 -11.17 -9.65 7.64
CA ASN A 85 -10.70 -8.27 7.78
C ASN A 85 -9.16 -8.18 7.73
N LEU A 86 -8.45 -9.17 8.28
CA LEU A 86 -7.01 -9.28 8.14
C LEU A 86 -6.59 -9.53 6.67
N GLU A 87 -7.30 -10.37 5.92
CA GLU A 87 -7.02 -10.58 4.50
C GLU A 87 -7.30 -9.33 3.66
N ARG A 88 -8.37 -8.59 3.96
CA ARG A 88 -8.62 -7.27 3.35
C ARG A 88 -7.47 -6.30 3.64
N HIS A 89 -6.97 -6.27 4.87
CA HIS A 89 -5.80 -5.47 5.23
C HIS A 89 -4.57 -5.90 4.44
N LYS A 90 -4.26 -7.21 4.37
CA LYS A 90 -3.14 -7.74 3.58
C LYS A 90 -3.23 -7.34 2.11
N LYS A 91 -4.43 -7.39 1.51
CA LYS A 91 -4.67 -6.97 0.13
C LYS A 91 -4.39 -5.49 -0.05
N SER A 92 -4.87 -4.65 0.87
CA SER A 92 -4.60 -3.21 0.86
C SER A 92 -3.10 -2.91 1.00
N GLU A 93 -2.43 -3.50 1.99
CA GLU A 93 -0.98 -3.33 2.19
C GLU A 93 -0.18 -3.81 0.98
N THR A 94 -0.60 -4.92 0.36
CA THR A 94 0.02 -5.42 -0.88
C THR A 94 -0.11 -4.40 -2.01
N GLN A 95 -1.29 -3.82 -2.19
CA GLN A 95 -1.56 -2.85 -3.26
C GLN A 95 -0.79 -1.55 -3.04
N LEU A 96 -0.56 -1.15 -1.79
CA LEU A 96 0.12 0.09 -1.43
C LEU A 96 1.65 -0.06 -1.43
N PHE A 97 2.17 -1.12 -0.80
CA PHE A 97 3.58 -1.25 -0.47
C PHE A 97 4.33 -2.34 -1.25
N CYS A 98 3.60 -3.23 -1.94
CA CYS A 98 4.16 -4.34 -2.71
C CYS A 98 3.74 -4.32 -4.19
N ASN A 99 3.49 -3.14 -4.76
CA ASN A 99 2.99 -2.95 -6.12
C ASN A 99 3.90 -2.01 -6.92
N PRO A 100 5.04 -2.49 -7.45
CA PRO A 100 5.93 -1.69 -8.28
C PRO A 100 5.19 -1.05 -9.46
N GLY A 101 5.45 0.25 -9.70
CA GLY A 101 4.73 1.04 -10.70
C GLY A 101 3.27 1.36 -10.33
N CYS A 102 2.79 0.95 -9.16
CA CYS A 102 1.50 1.34 -8.61
C CYS A 102 0.30 1.05 -9.51
N LYS A 103 0.33 -0.09 -10.22
CA LYS A 103 -0.72 -0.50 -11.15
C LYS A 103 -2.08 -0.66 -10.46
N GLY A 104 -3.15 -0.20 -11.10
CA GLY A 104 -4.50 -0.20 -10.54
C GLY A 104 -4.65 0.68 -9.31
N THR A 105 -3.80 1.70 -9.13
CA THR A 105 -3.90 2.64 -8.00
C THR A 105 -4.07 4.07 -8.49
N PHE A 106 -4.45 4.96 -7.57
CA PHE A 106 -4.56 6.39 -7.84
C PHE A 106 -3.22 7.03 -8.23
N LEU A 107 -2.08 6.38 -7.94
CA LEU A 107 -0.74 6.86 -8.29
C LEU A 107 -0.11 6.13 -9.49
N GLU A 108 -0.85 5.24 -10.17
CA GLU A 108 -0.36 4.59 -11.40
C GLU A 108 0.08 5.65 -12.41
N PRO A 109 1.25 5.57 -13.07
CA PRO A 109 1.65 6.58 -14.05
C PRO A 109 0.66 6.73 -15.22
N GLY A 110 0.36 7.98 -15.61
CA GLY A 110 -0.57 8.29 -16.69
C GLY A 110 -1.31 9.61 -16.50
N ASN A 111 -2.09 10.01 -17.51
CA ASN A 111 -2.85 11.26 -17.49
C ASN A 111 -4.25 11.14 -16.86
N LYS A 112 -4.74 9.91 -16.67
CA LYS A 112 -6.09 9.61 -16.21
C LYS A 112 -6.05 8.56 -15.10
N VAL A 113 -7.17 8.40 -14.41
CA VAL A 113 -7.39 7.26 -13.50
C VAL A 113 -7.40 5.99 -14.35
N SER A 114 -6.68 4.95 -13.92
CA SER A 114 -6.58 3.71 -14.70
C SER A 114 -7.88 2.91 -14.69
N SER A 115 -8.12 2.14 -15.74
CA SER A 115 -9.33 1.34 -15.86
C SER A 115 -9.40 0.26 -14.78
N GLU A 116 -8.25 -0.26 -14.36
CA GLU A 116 -8.07 -1.20 -13.26
C GLU A 116 -8.51 -0.57 -11.93
N TYR A 117 -8.17 0.70 -11.71
CA TYR A 117 -8.64 1.44 -10.54
C TYR A 117 -10.17 1.56 -10.55
N LEU A 118 -10.76 1.94 -11.69
CA LEU A 118 -12.22 2.05 -11.81
C LEU A 118 -12.93 0.72 -11.54
N LYS A 119 -12.41 -0.38 -12.10
CA LYS A 119 -12.92 -1.73 -11.87
C LYS A 119 -12.91 -2.12 -10.40
N GLN A 120 -11.86 -1.76 -9.66
CA GLN A 120 -11.76 -2.08 -8.23
C GLN A 120 -12.89 -1.43 -7.40
N TYR A 121 -13.37 -0.27 -7.81
CA TYR A 121 -14.45 0.46 -7.14
C TYR A 121 -15.81 0.28 -7.82
N ASN A 122 -15.92 -0.64 -8.79
CA ASN A 122 -17.12 -0.87 -9.59
C ASN A 122 -17.68 0.40 -10.25
N LEU A 123 -16.79 1.31 -10.67
CA LEU A 123 -17.17 2.57 -11.29
C LEU A 123 -17.28 2.40 -12.80
N ASN A 124 -18.45 2.72 -13.36
CA ASN A 124 -18.69 2.67 -14.79
C ASN A 124 -18.71 4.09 -15.40
N PRO A 125 -17.76 4.46 -16.28
CA PRO A 125 -17.77 5.76 -16.95
C PRO A 125 -19.06 6.07 -17.75
N ALA A 126 -19.82 5.05 -18.15
CA ALA A 126 -21.09 5.19 -18.85
C ALA A 126 -22.27 5.49 -17.92
N ASN A 127 -22.15 5.24 -16.61
CA ASN A 127 -23.18 5.56 -15.62
C ASN A 127 -23.06 7.04 -15.20
N PRO A 128 -24.13 7.86 -15.30
CA PRO A 128 -24.08 9.28 -14.95
C PRO A 128 -23.61 9.58 -13.52
N ASN A 129 -24.00 8.74 -12.54
CA ASN A 129 -23.61 8.93 -11.14
C ASN A 129 -22.12 8.67 -10.92
N ASP A 130 -21.60 7.63 -11.56
CA ASP A 130 -20.18 7.28 -11.50
C ASP A 130 -19.34 8.30 -12.28
N LYS A 131 -19.86 8.83 -13.40
CA LYS A 131 -19.17 9.81 -14.24
C LYS A 131 -18.78 11.06 -13.45
N LYS A 132 -19.67 11.58 -12.60
CA LYS A 132 -19.36 12.72 -11.72
C LYS A 132 -18.24 12.37 -10.75
N PHE A 133 -18.33 11.21 -10.10
CA PHE A 133 -17.31 10.76 -9.16
C PHE A 133 -15.94 10.56 -9.83
N ILE A 134 -15.91 9.91 -11.00
CA ILE A 134 -14.70 9.70 -11.81
C ILE A 134 -14.09 11.05 -12.19
N HIS A 135 -14.90 12.02 -12.61
CA HIS A 135 -14.43 13.36 -12.94
C HIS A 135 -13.76 14.04 -11.72
N ASP A 136 -14.37 13.95 -10.54
CA ASP A 136 -13.78 14.48 -9.31
C ASP A 136 -12.45 13.79 -8.96
N MET A 137 -12.35 12.48 -9.21
CA MET A 137 -11.10 11.74 -9.04
C MET A 137 -10.02 12.19 -10.03
N GLU A 138 -10.36 12.37 -11.31
CA GLU A 138 -9.44 12.88 -12.32
C GLU A 138 -8.95 14.29 -11.99
N LYS A 139 -9.84 15.17 -11.50
CA LYS A 139 -9.48 16.51 -11.05
C LYS A 139 -8.49 16.46 -9.89
N LYS A 140 -8.78 15.68 -8.85
CA LYS A 140 -7.86 15.47 -7.71
C LYS A 140 -6.52 14.92 -8.17
N ARG A 141 -6.53 13.98 -9.13
CA ARG A 141 -5.32 13.36 -9.64
C ARG A 141 -4.48 14.37 -10.42
N LYS A 142 -5.11 15.20 -11.25
CA LYS A 142 -4.45 16.29 -11.96
C LYS A 142 -3.81 17.28 -10.99
N THR A 143 -4.49 17.63 -9.89
CA THR A 143 -3.91 18.45 -8.82
C THR A 143 -2.68 17.79 -8.20
N LEU A 144 -2.75 16.49 -7.92
CA LEU A 144 -1.65 15.74 -7.30
C LEU A 144 -0.44 15.57 -8.23
N PHE A 145 -0.67 15.31 -9.51
CA PHE A 145 0.37 15.07 -10.51
C PHE A 145 0.94 16.38 -11.10
N GLY A 146 0.17 17.47 -11.05
CA GLY A 146 0.51 18.71 -11.75
C GLY A 146 0.69 18.46 -13.25
N ASN A 147 1.86 18.82 -13.77
CA ASN A 147 2.23 18.61 -15.16
C ASN A 147 2.94 17.25 -15.41
N LYS A 148 3.19 16.47 -14.37
CA LYS A 148 3.90 15.19 -14.48
C LYS A 148 2.94 14.09 -14.91
N LYS A 149 3.44 13.13 -15.68
CA LYS A 149 2.73 11.86 -15.95
C LYS A 149 3.09 10.76 -14.94
N ASN A 150 4.17 10.97 -14.20
CA ASN A 150 4.70 10.05 -13.20
C ASN A 150 5.19 10.85 -12.00
N ILE A 151 4.73 10.48 -10.82
CA ILE A 151 5.10 11.06 -9.51
C ILE A 151 5.76 10.00 -8.60
N LEU A 152 6.29 8.94 -9.22
CA LEU A 152 6.99 7.87 -8.53
C LEU A 152 8.49 7.95 -8.83
N ILE A 153 9.30 7.90 -7.77
CA ILE A 153 10.75 7.71 -7.82
C ILE A 153 11.04 6.35 -7.19
N ASP A 154 11.65 5.45 -7.96
CA ASP A 154 11.92 4.06 -7.54
C ASP A 154 10.69 3.28 -7.03
N ASN A 155 9.51 3.56 -7.60
CA ASN A 155 8.18 3.04 -7.19
C ASN A 155 7.59 3.65 -5.92
N PHE A 156 8.21 4.68 -5.34
CA PHE A 156 7.72 5.39 -4.17
C PHE A 156 7.21 6.77 -4.55
N TYR A 157 6.12 7.21 -3.93
CA TYR A 157 5.60 8.56 -4.12
C TYR A 157 6.67 9.61 -3.80
N GLU A 158 6.92 10.50 -4.76
CA GLU A 158 8.06 11.44 -4.73
C GLU A 158 8.02 12.45 -3.58
N ASN A 159 6.83 12.81 -3.09
CA ASN A 159 6.67 13.80 -2.01
C ASN A 159 6.62 13.16 -0.62
N ALA A 160 6.83 11.84 -0.49
CA ALA A 160 6.92 11.21 0.82
C ALA A 160 8.23 11.59 1.52
N SER A 161 8.16 11.91 2.81
CA SER A 161 9.36 12.25 3.57
C SER A 161 10.39 11.11 3.56
N LYS A 162 11.69 11.47 3.44
CA LYS A 162 12.79 10.49 3.43
C LYS A 162 12.76 9.57 4.65
N LYS A 163 12.52 10.14 5.84
CA LYS A 163 12.40 9.36 7.10
C LYS A 163 11.35 8.26 7.00
N TYR A 164 10.19 8.58 6.42
CA TYR A 164 9.12 7.59 6.24
C TYR A 164 9.51 6.53 5.21
N LEU A 165 10.04 6.95 4.06
CA LEU A 165 10.51 6.03 3.01
C LEU A 165 11.57 5.07 3.52
N ASP A 166 12.56 5.56 4.26
CA ASP A 166 13.63 4.74 4.84
C ASP A 166 13.06 3.72 5.84
N ALA A 167 12.08 4.11 6.66
CA ALA A 167 11.42 3.22 7.60
C ALA A 167 10.68 2.07 6.89
N ILE A 168 9.82 2.37 5.90
CA ILE A 168 9.06 1.33 5.20
C ILE A 168 9.96 0.43 4.32
N LYS A 169 11.01 1.00 3.72
CA LYS A 169 12.00 0.22 2.95
C LYS A 169 12.77 -0.75 3.83
N LYS A 170 13.14 -0.32 5.04
CA LYS A 170 13.78 -1.19 6.04
C LYS A 170 12.86 -2.34 6.47
N GLU A 171 11.55 -2.10 6.53
CA GLU A 171 10.53 -3.13 6.78
C GLU A 171 10.26 -4.03 5.55
N GLY A 172 10.85 -3.73 4.39
CA GLY A 172 10.75 -4.56 3.18
C GLY A 172 9.73 -4.09 2.15
N ALA A 173 9.17 -2.88 2.28
CA ALA A 173 8.32 -2.30 1.25
C ALA A 173 9.11 -2.06 -0.06
N VAL A 174 8.44 -2.25 -1.20
CA VAL A 174 9.02 -2.06 -2.54
C VAL A 174 8.30 -1.00 -3.37
N SER A 175 7.22 -0.44 -2.84
CA SER A 175 6.50 0.69 -3.43
C SER A 175 5.85 1.56 -2.35
N LEU A 176 5.33 2.72 -2.75
CA LEU A 176 4.38 3.51 -1.96
C LEU A 176 3.34 4.10 -2.92
N CYS A 177 2.18 3.45 -3.00
CA CYS A 177 1.12 3.74 -3.99
C CYS A 177 -0.07 4.50 -3.41
N SER A 178 0.17 5.31 -2.39
CA SER A 178 -0.78 6.26 -1.83
C SER A 178 -0.10 7.61 -1.65
N PRO A 179 -0.81 8.73 -1.89
CA PRO A 179 -0.31 10.02 -1.42
C PRO A 179 -0.20 9.96 0.10
N ILE A 180 0.84 10.57 0.64
CA ILE A 180 0.97 10.80 2.08
C ILE A 180 0.68 12.27 2.28
N VAL A 181 -0.35 12.54 3.08
CA VAL A 181 -0.50 13.85 3.69
C VAL A 181 0.47 13.83 4.85
N ASP A 182 1.55 14.61 4.80
CA ASP A 182 2.38 14.84 5.97
C ASP A 182 1.42 15.31 7.07
N ARG A 183 1.17 14.45 8.07
CA ARG A 183 0.45 14.91 9.25
C ARG A 183 1.33 15.99 9.86
N PRO A 184 0.82 17.21 10.11
CA PRO A 184 1.58 18.17 10.87
C PRO A 184 2.06 17.47 12.15
N LYS A 185 3.34 17.63 12.47
CA LYS A 185 3.92 17.10 13.71
C LYS A 185 3.05 17.64 14.85
N ILE A 186 2.27 16.76 15.49
CA ILE A 186 1.62 17.03 16.77
C ILE A 186 2.69 16.84 17.84
#